data_AF-A0A7W0YM46-F1
#
_entry.id   AF-A0A7W0YM46-F1
#
_cell.length_a   1.000
_cell.length_b   1.000
_cell.length_c   1.000
_cell.angle_alpha   90.00
_cell.angle_beta   90.00
_cell.angle_gamma   90.00
#
_symmetry.space_group_name_H-M   'P 1'
#
loop_
_entity.id
_entity.type
_entity.pdbx_description
1 polymer ?
#
loop_
_entity_poly.entity_id
_entity_poly.type
_entity_poly.pdbx_seq_one_letter_code
_entity_poly.pdbx_strand_id
1 'polypeptide(L)' 'MVVYHPAKRQEGLRDGSLKALFEEEIKKSWEEYSDQVGPEIAESTPHFREALNEILAGGRQIF' A
#
# COMPACT_ATOMS: atom_id res chain seq x y z
N MET A 1 14.07 -0.87 -0.13
CA MET A 1 13.78 -0.26 -1.44
C MET A 1 12.61 -1.03 -2.04
N VAL A 2 11.41 -0.46 -2.07
CA VAL A 2 10.23 -1.12 -2.67
C VAL A 2 10.51 -1.24 -4.16
N VAL A 3 10.73 -2.47 -4.62
CA VAL A 3 10.97 -2.74 -6.04
C VAL A 3 9.66 -2.46 -6.75
N TYR A 4 9.62 -1.35 -7.47
CA TYR A 4 8.47 -0.99 -8.29
C TYR A 4 8.32 -2.03 -9.39
N HIS A 5 7.29 -2.89 -9.28
CA HIS A 5 6.91 -3.87 -10.29
C HIS A 5 5.72 -3.36 -11.10
N PRO A 6 5.93 -2.50 -12.11
CA PRO A 6 4.84 -1.88 -12.87
C PRO A 6 3.93 -2.93 -13.55
N ALA A 7 4.50 -4.06 -13.97
CA ALA A 7 3.75 -5.17 -14.55
C ALA A 7 2.78 -5.83 -13.54
N LYS A 8 3.26 -6.17 -12.34
CA LYS A 8 2.42 -6.72 -11.25
C LYS A 8 1.32 -5.75 -10.85
N ARG A 9 1.61 -4.45 -10.82
CA ARG A 9 0.62 -3.40 -10.52
C ARG A 9 -0.48 -3.35 -11.59
N GLN A 10 -0.12 -3.37 -12.87
CA GLN A 10 -1.10 -3.38 -13.96
C GLN A 10 -1.96 -4.63 -13.95
N GLU A 11 -1.37 -5.81 -13.71
CA GLU A 11 -2.09 -7.07 -13.56
C GLU A 11 -3.08 -7.01 -12.39
N GLY A 12 -2.61 -6.59 -11.20
CA GLY A 12 -3.46 -6.46 -10.04
C GLY A 12 -4.58 -5.44 -10.19
N LEU A 13 -4.34 -4.34 -10.91
CA LEU A 13 -5.37 -3.35 -11.22
C LEU A 13 -6.42 -3.89 -12.18
N ARG A 14 -6.00 -4.66 -13.18
CA ARG A 14 -6.91 -5.29 -14.14
C ARG A 14 -7.76 -6.37 -13.49
N ASP A 15 -7.14 -7.19 -12.63
CA ASP A 15 -7.75 -8.39 -12.09
C ASP A 15 -8.39 -8.15 -10.69
N GLY A 16 -8.31 -6.92 -10.18
CA GLY A 16 -8.83 -6.54 -8.86
C GLY A 16 -8.09 -7.20 -7.69
N SER A 17 -6.90 -7.76 -7.94
CA SER A 17 -6.13 -8.58 -7.00
C SER A 17 -4.97 -7.82 -6.34
N LEU A 18 -4.90 -6.50 -6.49
CA LEU A 18 -3.85 -5.65 -5.91
C LEU A 18 -3.55 -5.95 -4.44
N LYS A 19 -4.60 -6.10 -3.61
CA LYS A 19 -4.43 -6.36 -2.18
C LYS A 19 -3.73 -7.68 -1.90
N ALA A 20 -4.08 -8.74 -2.64
CA ALA A 20 -3.46 -10.05 -2.50
C ALA A 20 -2.03 -10.08 -3.09
N LEU A 21 -1.82 -9.40 -4.23
CA LEU A 21 -0.52 -9.36 -4.91
C LEU A 21 0.57 -8.61 -4.14
N PHE A 22 0.17 -7.65 -3.29
CA PHE A 22 1.09 -6.80 -2.53
C PHE A 22 0.88 -6.94 -1.02
N GLU A 23 0.22 -7.99 -0.54
CA GLU A 23 -0.12 -8.17 0.89
C GLU A 23 1.14 -8.12 1.78
N GLU A 24 2.18 -8.87 1.39
CA GLU A 24 3.44 -8.95 2.12
C GLU A 24 4.18 -7.60 2.13
N GLU A 25 4.23 -6.90 0.99
CA GLU A 25 4.85 -5.59 0.87
C GLU A 25 4.08 -4.52 1.65
N ILE A 26 2.75 -4.55 1.63
CA ILE A 26 1.88 -3.67 2.41
C ILE A 26 2.14 -3.88 3.90
N LYS A 27 2.19 -5.14 4.35
CA LYS A 27 2.43 -5.46 5.76
C LYS A 27 3.80 -4.95 6.24
N LYS A 28 4.86 -5.21 5.48
CA LYS A 28 6.20 -4.69 5.80
C LYS A 28 6.25 -3.17 5.81
N SER A 29 5.62 -2.53 4.82
CA SER A 29 5.56 -1.07 4.74
C SER A 29 4.74 -0.47 5.89
N TRP A 30 3.71 -1.17 6.36
CA TRP A 30 2.92 -0.77 7.52
C TRP A 30 3.73 -0.86 8.81
N GLU A 31 4.45 -1.96 9.03
CA GLU A 31 5.36 -2.11 10.17
C GLU A 31 6.42 -1.00 10.17
N GLU A 32 7.10 -0.77 9.05
CA GLU A 32 8.08 0.32 8.91
C GLU A 32 7.49 1.71 9.13
N TYR A 33 6.27 1.97 8.64
CA TYR A 33 5.58 3.24 8.82
C TYR A 33 5.17 3.44 10.28
N SER A 34 4.54 2.42 10.89
CA SER A 34 4.11 2.44 12.28
C SER A 34 5.27 2.61 13.24
N ASP A 35 6.44 2.01 12.95
CA ASP A 35 7.65 2.20 13.75
C ASP A 35 8.20 3.63 13.67
N GLN A 36 7.97 4.33 12.55
CA GLN A 36 8.43 5.71 12.34
C GLN A 36 7.51 6.77 12.94
N VAL A 37 6.19 6.62 12.77
CA VAL A 37 5.21 7.62 13.24
C VAL A 37 4.58 7.27 14.59
N GLY A 38 4.77 6.04 15.06
CA GLY A 38 4.10 5.46 16.22
C GLY A 38 2.73 4.87 15.86
N PRO A 39 2.31 3.78 16.54
CA PRO A 39 1.07 3.07 16.23
C PRO A 39 -0.18 3.96 16.40
N GLU A 40 -0.17 4.89 17.36
CA GLU A 40 -1.30 5.81 17.57
C GLU A 40 -1.56 6.69 16.34
N ILE A 41 -0.51 7.22 15.72
CA ILE A 41 -0.64 8.05 14.50
C ILE A 41 -0.95 7.16 13.30
N ALA A 42 -0.31 6.00 13.21
CA ALA A 42 -0.50 5.08 12.11
C ALA A 42 -1.97 4.63 12.01
N GLU A 43 -2.58 4.25 13.15
CA GLU A 43 -3.95 3.75 13.21
C GLU A 43 -5.01 4.86 13.18
N SER A 44 -4.70 6.07 13.65
CA SER A 44 -5.67 7.18 13.73
C SER A 44 -5.75 8.03 12.46
N THR A 45 -4.79 7.91 11.55
CA THR A 45 -4.72 8.75 10.33
C THR A 45 -4.87 7.92 9.05
N PRO A 46 -5.51 8.47 8.01
CA PRO A 46 -5.67 7.76 6.74
C PRO A 46 -4.41 7.79 5.86
N HIS A 47 -3.33 8.45 6.31
CA HIS A 47 -2.16 8.78 5.49
C HIS A 47 -1.53 7.56 4.80
N PHE A 48 -1.39 6.44 5.51
CA PHE A 48 -0.85 5.22 4.92
C PHE A 48 -1.74 4.67 3.81
N ARG A 49 -3.05 4.61 4.06
CA ARG A 49 -4.04 4.13 3.09
C ARG A 49 -4.12 5.04 1.87
N GLU A 50 -4.05 6.35 2.06
CA GLU A 50 -3.99 7.34 0.98
C GLU A 50 -2.72 7.14 0.13
N ALA A 51 -1.56 6.99 0.77
CA ALA A 51 -0.30 6.72 0.06
C ALA A 51 -0.35 5.39 -0.73
N LEU A 52 -0.95 4.33 -0.17
CA LEU A 52 -1.15 3.07 -0.89
C LEU A 52 -2.04 3.25 -2.13
N ASN A 53 -3.12 4.01 -2.01
CA ASN A 53 -4.01 4.32 -3.13
C ASN A 53 -3.28 5.12 -4.23
N GLU A 54 -2.44 6.08 -3.87
CA GLU A 54 -1.62 6.84 -4.83
C GLU A 54 -0.58 5.95 -5.54
N ILE A 55 0.16 5.14 -4.79
CA ILE A 55 1.30 4.37 -5.31
C ILE A 55 0.84 3.13 -6.11
N LEU A 56 -0.06 2.34 -5.52
CA LEU A 56 -0.49 1.04 -6.07
C LEU A 56 -1.74 1.16 -6.94
N ALA A 57 -2.68 2.01 -6.55
CA ALA A 57 -3.96 2.14 -7.25
C ALA A 57 -3.99 3.32 -8.25
N GLY A 58 -2.92 4.11 -8.35
CA GLY A 58 -2.84 5.27 -9.24
C GLY A 58 -3.85 6.35 -8.90
N GLY A 59 -4.08 6.59 -7.60
CA GLY A 59 -5.01 7.59 -7.07
C GLY A 59 -6.46 7.10 -6.95
N ARG A 60 -6.74 5.83 -7.25
CA ARG A 60 -8.07 5.22 -7.03
C ARG A 60 -8.19 4.74 -5.58
N GLN A 61 -9.35 4.94 -4.95
CA GLN A 61 -9.64 4.43 -3.61
C GLN A 61 -9.96 2.93 -3.65
N ILE A 62 -8.94 2.09 -3.61
CA ILE A 62 -9.03 0.61 -3.59
C ILE A 62 -8.81 0.06 -2.17
N PHE A 63 -8.00 0.76 -1.37
CA PHE A 63 -7.65 0.39 0.00
C PHE A 63 -8.42 1.21 1.05
#